data_AF-W9HM30-F1
#
_entry.id   AF-W9HM30-F1
#
_cell.length_a   1.000
_cell.length_b   1.000
_cell.length_c   1.000
_cell.angle_alpha   90.00
_cell.angle_beta   90.00
_cell.angle_gamma   90.00
#
_symmetry.space_group_name_H-M   'P 1'
#
loop_
_entity.id
_entity.type
_entity.pdbx_description
1 polymer ?
#
loop_
_entity_poly.entity_id
_entity_poly.type
_entity_poly.pdbx_seq_one_letter_code
_entity_poly.pdbx_strand_id
1 'polypeptide(L)' 'MTDHLVKLIGPESVIGRTIVIHSGTDDLGQGPNKESKVTGNAGGRPACGVLGISSRGSANPRPRRSVETAMVVTTSHL' A
#
# COMPACT_ATOMS: atom_id res chain seq x y z
N MET A 1 -8.65 -12.70 5.12
CA MET A 1 -7.20 -12.48 5.02
C MET A 1 -6.84 -11.37 5.98
N THR A 2 -5.91 -11.61 6.89
CA THR A 2 -5.47 -10.62 7.90
C THR A 2 -3.95 -10.52 7.79
N ASP A 3 -3.42 -9.31 7.72
CA ASP A 3 -1.97 -9.07 7.66
C ASP A 3 -1.42 -8.87 9.09
N HIS A 4 -0.34 -9.57 9.43
CA HIS A 4 0.29 -9.52 10.76
C HIS A 4 1.51 -8.60 10.85
N LEU A 5 1.95 -8.05 9.72
CA LEU A 5 3.15 -7.22 9.60
C LEU A 5 2.83 -5.73 9.71
N VAL A 6 1.62 -5.31 9.30
CA VAL A 6 1.19 -3.91 9.42
C VAL A 6 0.84 -3.57 10.87
N LYS A 7 1.63 -2.69 11.49
CA LYS A 7 1.43 -2.21 12.86
C LYS A 7 0.92 -0.77 12.87
N LEU A 8 -0.03 -0.45 13.77
CA LEU A 8 -0.52 0.91 13.98
C LEU A 8 0.07 1.59 15.22
N ILE A 9 0.78 0.83 16.06
CA ILE A 9 1.34 1.28 17.34
C ILE A 9 2.78 0.76 17.45
N GLY A 10 3.66 1.54 18.10
CA GLY A 10 5.07 1.21 18.29
C GLY A 10 5.98 1.83 17.22
N PRO A 11 7.30 1.58 17.28
CA PRO A 11 8.28 2.22 16.42
C PRO A 11 8.10 1.91 14.93
N GLU A 12 7.52 0.75 14.60
CA GLU A 12 7.22 0.33 13.24
C GLU A 12 5.80 0.71 12.78
N SER A 13 5.15 1.67 13.45
CA SER A 13 3.81 2.11 13.07
C SER A 13 3.79 2.67 11.63
N VAL A 14 2.77 2.28 10.88
CA VAL A 14 2.51 2.84 9.53
C VAL A 14 1.72 4.14 9.55
N ILE A 15 1.22 4.58 10.72
CA ILE A 15 0.55 5.88 10.85
C ILE A 15 1.53 6.99 10.51
N GLY A 16 1.09 7.95 9.69
CA GLY A 16 1.94 9.03 9.16
C GLY A 16 2.83 8.61 7.97
N ARG A 17 2.86 7.32 7.60
CA ARG A 17 3.51 6.84 6.37
C ARG A 17 2.56 6.92 5.17
N THR A 18 3.15 6.86 3.98
CA THR A 18 2.41 6.94 2.70
C THR A 18 2.01 5.55 2.21
N ILE A 19 0.76 5.42 1.78
CA ILE A 19 0.28 4.31 0.94
C ILE A 19 0.36 4.74 -0.51
N VAL A 20 0.83 3.83 -1.36
CA VAL A 20 0.83 3.97 -2.81
C VAL A 20 -0.01 2.86 -3.43
N ILE A 21 -0.92 3.24 -4.32
CA ILE A 21 -1.71 2.33 -5.15
C ILE A 21 -0.99 2.20 -6.48
N HIS A 22 -0.72 0.97 -6.89
CA HIS A 22 -0.16 0.67 -8.21
C HIS A 22 -1.25 0.35 -9.24
N SER A 23 -0.97 0.58 -10.52
CA SER A 23 -1.90 0.35 -11.63
C SER A 23 -1.95 -1.11 -12.11
N GLY A 24 -0.93 -1.90 -11.77
CA GLY A 24 -0.80 -3.31 -12.11
C GLY A 24 -0.75 -4.18 -10.86
N THR A 25 -0.71 -5.49 -11.09
CA THR A 25 -0.68 -6.52 -10.05
C THR A 25 0.75 -6.80 -9.61
N ASP A 26 0.96 -6.91 -8.31
CA ASP A 26 2.25 -7.28 -7.73
C ASP A 26 2.52 -8.78 -7.97
N ASP A 27 3.69 -9.11 -8.48
CA ASP A 27 4.13 -10.49 -8.75
C ASP A 27 4.77 -11.19 -7.53
N LEU A 28 4.80 -10.52 -6.39
CA LEU A 28 5.28 -11.01 -5.09
C LEU A 28 6.75 -11.44 -5.09
N GLY A 29 7.58 -10.85 -5.95
CA GLY A 29 8.99 -11.21 -6.03
C GLY A 29 9.26 -12.51 -6.79
N GLN A 30 8.24 -13.06 -7.48
CA GLN A 30 8.33 -14.32 -8.24
C GLN A 30 8.65 -14.12 -9.72
N GLY A 31 8.77 -12.88 -10.17
CA GLY A 31 9.17 -12.51 -11.52
C GLY A 31 10.66 -12.78 -11.79
N PRO A 32 11.05 -12.91 -13.08
CA PRO A 32 12.41 -13.30 -13.47
C PRO A 32 13.43 -12.16 -13.38
N ASN A 33 13.00 -10.91 -13.17
CA ASN A 33 13.84 -9.73 -13.19
C ASN A 33 14.13 -9.20 -11.76
N LYS A 34 15.10 -8.28 -11.65
CA LYS A 34 15.47 -7.72 -10.34
C LYS A 34 14.35 -6.86 -9.75
N GLU A 35 13.59 -6.21 -10.63
CA GLU A 35 12.50 -5.30 -10.31
C GLU A 35 11.37 -6.02 -9.58
N SER A 36 11.14 -7.31 -9.84
CA SER A 36 10.16 -8.13 -9.11
C SER A 36 10.38 -8.10 -7.59
N LYS A 37 11.63 -8.23 -7.11
CA LYS A 37 11.93 -8.22 -5.67
C LYS A 37 11.86 -6.83 -5.03
N VAL A 38 11.89 -5.77 -5.84
CA VAL A 38 11.98 -4.39 -5.35
C VAL A 38 10.62 -3.70 -5.41
N THR A 39 9.88 -3.89 -6.51
CA THR A 39 8.63 -3.19 -6.82
C THR A 39 7.48 -4.12 -7.17
N GLY A 40 7.70 -5.44 -7.19
CA GLY A 40 6.69 -6.42 -7.57
C GLY A 40 6.24 -6.32 -9.02
N ASN A 41 6.97 -5.59 -9.88
CA ASN A 41 6.55 -5.26 -11.24
C ASN A 41 5.12 -4.65 -11.34
N ALA A 42 4.64 -3.99 -10.28
CA ALA A 42 3.26 -3.53 -10.19
C ALA A 42 2.91 -2.31 -11.09
N GLY A 43 3.86 -1.78 -11.86
CA GLY A 43 3.61 -0.69 -12.81
C GLY A 43 3.51 0.71 -12.19
N GLY A 44 2.70 1.59 -12.80
CA GLY A 44 2.57 3.00 -12.42
C GLY A 44 1.86 3.22 -11.08
N ARG A 45 1.87 4.47 -10.57
CA ARG A 45 1.39 4.83 -9.22
C ARG A 45 0.23 5.85 -9.26
N PRO A 46 -0.98 5.44 -9.70
CA PRO A 46 -2.08 6.38 -9.95
C PRO A 46 -2.62 7.12 -8.73
N ALA A 47 -2.38 6.62 -7.51
CA ALA A 47 -2.84 7.29 -6.30
C ALA A 47 -1.91 7.04 -5.12
N CYS A 48 -1.83 8.02 -4.22
CA CYS A 48 -1.14 7.92 -2.94
C CYS A 48 -1.86 8.72 -1.85
N GLY A 49 -1.54 8.44 -0.60
CA GLY A 49 -2.09 9.18 0.53
C GLY A 49 -1.40 8.82 1.85
N VAL A 50 -1.48 9.72 2.83
CA VAL A 50 -0.93 9.48 4.17
C VAL A 50 -1.96 8.77 5.04
N LEU A 51 -1.50 7.78 5.81
CA LEU A 51 -2.32 7.11 6.81
C LEU A 51 -2.54 7.99 8.04
N GLY A 52 -3.75 8.51 8.20
CA GLY A 52 -4.18 9.28 9.35
C GLY A 52 -5.10 8.51 10.29
N ILE A 53 -5.12 8.89 11.56
CA ILE A 53 -6.13 8.45 12.52
C ILE A 53 -7.37 9.32 12.32
N SER A 54 -8.53 8.68 12.17
CA SER A 54 -9.80 9.38 12.05
C SER A 54 -10.71 9.02 13.22
N SER A 55 -11.41 10.00 13.77
CA SER A 55 -12.53 9.75 14.68
C SER A 55 -13.70 9.15 13.89
N ARG A 56 -14.52 8.32 14.55
CA ARG A 56 -15.66 7.65 13.90
C ARG A 56 -16.55 8.69 13.19
N GLY A 57 -16.75 8.53 11.88
CA GLY A 57 -17.75 9.29 11.10
C GLY A 57 -17.23 10.05 9.87
N SER A 58 -15.92 10.21 9.69
CA SER A 58 -15.37 10.94 8.52
C SER A 58 -15.12 10.05 7.30
N ALA A 59 -16.06 9.16 6.97
CA ALA A 59 -16.01 8.39 5.73
C ALA A 59 -17.09 8.93 4.80
N ASN A 60 -16.71 9.81 3.87
CA ASN A 60 -17.57 10.13 2.74
C ASN A 60 -17.46 8.96 1.73
N PRO A 61 -18.50 8.14 1.53
CA PRO A 61 -18.42 6.98 0.66
C PRO A 61 -18.43 7.43 -0.80
N ARG A 62 -17.25 7.74 -1.35
CA ARG A 62 -17.11 7.87 -2.81
C ARG A 62 -17.32 6.49 -3.46
N PRO A 63 -17.92 6.44 -4.67
CA PRO A 63 -18.21 5.18 -5.33
C PRO A 63 -16.94 4.34 -5.48
N ARG A 64 -16.98 3.12 -4.94
CA ARG A 64 -15.92 2.12 -5.05
C ARG A 64 -15.77 1.72 -6.52
N ARG A 65 -14.82 2.31 -7.24
CA ARG A 65 -14.27 1.64 -8.43
C ARG A 65 -13.50 0.42 -7.94
N SER A 66 -13.86 -0.76 -8.44
CA SER A 66 -13.11 -2.00 -8.24
C SER A 66 -11.74 -1.85 -8.88
N VAL A 67 -10.78 -1.34 -8.12
CA VAL A 67 -9.37 -1.40 -8.44
C VAL A 67 -8.79 -2.61 -7.71
N GLU A 68 -8.43 -3.66 -8.46
CA GLU A 68 -7.53 -4.69 -7.95
C GLU A 68 -6.20 -4.00 -7.61
N THR A 69 -6.07 -3.58 -6.36
CA THR A 69 -5.04 -2.64 -5.90
C THR A 69 -3.99 -3.37 -5.09
N ALA A 70 -2.75 -3.39 -5.57
CA ALA A 70 -1.60 -3.75 -4.75
C ALA A 70 -1.21 -2.54 -3.88
N MET A 71 -1.48 -2.63 -2.57
CA MET A 71 -0.94 -1.72 -1.55
C MET A 71 0.48 -2.19 -1.21
N VAL A 72 1.47 -1.61 -1.89
CA VAL A 72 2.85 -1.80 -1.45
C VAL A 72 3.09 -0.81 -0.33
N VAL A 73 3.15 -1.31 0.91
CA VAL A 73 3.67 -0.54 2.04
C VAL A 73 5.17 -0.44 1.81
N THR A 74 5.61 0.56 1.04
CA THR A 74 7.03 0.81 0.89
C THR A 74 7.55 1.29 2.24
N THR A 75 8.13 0.39 3.03
CA THR A 75 8.97 0.80 4.16
C THR A 75 10.21 1.42 3.53
N SER A 76 10.20 2.72 3.32
CA SER A 76 11.35 3.48 2.84
C SER A 76 12.49 3.32 3.85
N HIS A 77 13.36 2.33 3.65
CA HIS A 77 14.76 2.46 4.04
C HIS A 77 15.43 3.13 2.84
N LEU A 78 15.67 4.43 2.98
CA LEU A 78 16.77 5.09 2.28
C LEU A 78 18.09 4.48 2.78
#